data_AF-A0A953JJ54-F1
#
_entry.id   AF-A0A953JJ54-F1
#
_cell.length_a   1.000
_cell.length_b   1.000
_cell.length_c   1.000
_cell.angle_alpha   90.00
_cell.angle_beta   90.00
_cell.angle_gamma   90.00
#
_symmetry.space_group_name_H-M   'P 1'
#
loop_
_entity.id
_entity.type
_entity.pdbx_description
1 polymer ?
#
loop_
_entity_poly.entity_id
_entity_poly.type
_entity_poly.pdbx_seq_one_letter_code
_entity_poly.pdbx_strand_id
1 'polypeptide(L)'
;MSHGDGRICLVCSCEDTMPLDGKALARGCARDRAELRTAEQLCRAQLDRFLSALGEGRPVTVACTQEAPLFTQEAEAAAAEVPLTFVNIREHAGWAKEARQAGPKMAALLAAAAVPAEATPLVPLKSEGVTLVLGRDEAAIAAAERLKDKLDLTVLLTGTEPVTPPRSAEFPILR
;
A
#
# COMPACT_ATOMS: atom_id res chain seq x y z
N MET A 1 19.11 4.61 23.24
CA MET A 1 19.10 3.19 22.81
C MET A 1 19.89 3.11 21.51
N SER A 2 20.94 2.30 21.52
CA SER A 2 22.03 2.28 20.52
C SER A 2 21.52 1.96 19.10
N HIS A 3 21.69 2.90 18.16
CA HIS A 3 21.36 2.75 16.73
C HIS A 3 22.49 2.01 15.96
N GLY A 4 22.83 0.81 16.45
CA GLY A 4 24.10 0.14 16.12
C GLY A 4 24.10 -0.84 14.94
N ASP A 5 22.97 -1.36 14.46
CA ASP A 5 22.97 -2.43 13.45
C ASP A 5 22.32 -2.00 12.13
N GLY A 6 23.04 -2.23 11.03
CA GLY A 6 22.55 -1.99 9.68
C GLY A 6 21.28 -2.79 9.36
N ARG A 7 20.43 -2.32 8.46
CA ARG A 7 19.19 -3.02 8.07
C ARG A 7 19.44 -4.20 7.12
N ILE A 8 18.51 -5.15 7.06
CA ILE A 8 18.49 -6.20 6.03
C ILE A 8 17.59 -5.71 4.88
N CYS A 9 18.07 -5.85 3.64
CA CYS A 9 17.35 -5.46 2.43
C CYS A 9 17.07 -6.69 1.57
N LEU A 10 15.83 -7.15 1.55
CA LEU A 10 15.38 -8.31 0.78
C LEU A 10 14.89 -7.86 -0.59
N VAL A 11 15.57 -8.30 -1.65
CA VAL A 11 15.25 -7.99 -3.04
C VAL A 11 14.85 -9.25 -3.80
N CYS A 12 13.65 -9.28 -4.35
CA CYS A 12 13.12 -10.44 -5.07
C CYS A 12 13.20 -10.20 -6.59
N SER A 13 13.53 -11.19 -7.44
CA SER A 13 13.42 -11.05 -8.91
C SER A 13 11.98 -11.28 -9.42
N CYS A 14 11.07 -11.69 -8.54
CA CYS A 14 9.68 -11.97 -8.83
C CYS A 14 9.55 -12.99 -9.97
N GLU A 15 10.11 -14.19 -9.76
CA GLU A 15 10.15 -15.27 -10.75
C GLU A 15 10.88 -14.84 -12.04
N ASP A 16 11.99 -14.12 -11.86
CA ASP A 16 12.82 -13.56 -12.93
C ASP A 16 12.08 -12.65 -13.94
N THR A 17 10.89 -12.18 -13.58
CA THR A 17 10.13 -11.22 -14.40
C THR A 17 10.75 -9.83 -14.43
N MET A 18 11.73 -9.55 -13.56
CA MET A 18 12.54 -8.33 -13.63
C MET A 18 14.04 -8.59 -13.46
N PRO A 19 14.89 -7.97 -14.30
CA PRO A 19 16.33 -8.09 -14.16
C PRO A 19 16.84 -7.36 -12.92
N LEU A 20 17.68 -8.02 -12.13
CA LEU A 20 18.35 -7.43 -10.97
C LEU A 20 19.84 -7.23 -11.25
N ASP A 21 20.31 -5.99 -11.17
CA ASP A 21 21.75 -5.70 -11.13
C ASP A 21 22.27 -5.83 -9.69
N GLY A 22 22.64 -7.05 -9.31
CA GLY A 22 23.14 -7.34 -7.96
C GLY A 22 24.36 -6.50 -7.56
N LYS A 23 25.21 -6.10 -8.52
CA LYS A 23 26.39 -5.25 -8.23
C LYS A 23 25.97 -3.81 -7.92
N ALA A 24 25.06 -3.24 -8.69
CA ALA A 24 24.53 -1.90 -8.43
C ALA A 24 23.76 -1.86 -7.11
N LEU A 25 22.92 -2.86 -6.85
CA LEU A 25 22.16 -2.99 -5.61
C LEU A 25 23.08 -3.14 -4.40
N ALA A 26 24.09 -4.02 -4.47
CA ALA A 26 25.04 -4.22 -3.37
C ALA A 26 25.83 -2.94 -3.07
N ARG A 27 26.25 -2.21 -4.11
CA ARG A 27 26.92 -0.91 -3.95
C ARG A 27 26.03 0.13 -3.29
N GLY A 28 24.74 0.18 -3.66
CA GLY A 28 23.76 1.06 -3.02
C GLY A 28 23.55 0.71 -1.56
N CYS A 29 23.23 -0.55 -1.27
CA CYS A 29 22.97 -1.03 0.08
C CYS A 29 24.19 -0.82 0.99
N ALA A 30 25.42 -1.05 0.51
CA ALA A 30 26.63 -0.85 1.29
C ALA A 30 26.82 0.62 1.75
N ARG A 31 26.38 1.61 0.96
CA ARG A 31 26.44 3.03 1.35
C ARG A 31 25.50 3.35 2.52
N ASP A 32 24.38 2.63 2.59
CA ASP A 32 23.36 2.79 3.64
C ASP A 32 23.53 1.78 4.79
N ARG A 33 24.68 1.08 4.84
CA ARG A 33 24.95 -0.01 5.79
C ARG A 33 23.87 -1.11 5.77
N ALA A 34 23.20 -1.30 4.64
CA ALA A 34 22.20 -2.33 4.46
C ALA A 34 22.86 -3.62 3.92
N GLU A 35 22.46 -4.76 4.47
CA GLU A 35 22.82 -6.07 3.94
C GLU A 35 21.85 -6.47 2.83
N LEU A 36 22.34 -6.58 1.60
CA LEU A 36 21.53 -7.04 0.48
C LEU A 36 21.39 -8.56 0.52
N ARG A 37 20.15 -9.05 0.49
CA ARG A 37 19.82 -10.46 0.26
C ARG A 37 18.86 -10.56 -0.90
N THR A 38 19.14 -11.46 -1.83
CA THR A 38 18.30 -11.67 -3.00
C THR A 38 17.47 -12.95 -2.89
N ALA A 39 16.34 -12.95 -3.57
CA ALA A 39 15.44 -14.07 -3.72
C ALA A 39 14.82 -14.04 -5.13
N GLU A 40 14.21 -15.14 -5.54
CA GLU A 40 13.48 -15.26 -6.79
C GLU A 40 11.97 -15.26 -6.53
N GLN A 41 11.55 -15.95 -5.47
CA GLN A 41 10.16 -16.17 -5.10
C GLN A 41 9.95 -15.91 -3.60
N LEU A 42 10.37 -14.73 -3.13
CA LEU A 42 10.37 -14.35 -1.70
C LEU A 42 9.00 -14.50 -1.02
N CYS A 43 7.90 -14.18 -1.72
CA CYS A 43 6.53 -14.30 -1.19
C CYS A 43 5.90 -15.69 -1.38
N ARG A 44 6.64 -16.65 -1.94
CA ARG A 44 6.16 -18.01 -2.25
C ARG A 44 7.11 -19.03 -1.65
N ALA A 45 7.83 -19.79 -2.48
CA ALA A 45 8.67 -20.90 -2.07
C ALA A 45 9.86 -20.50 -1.18
N GLN A 46 10.17 -19.20 -1.07
CA GLN A 46 11.33 -18.69 -0.33
C GLN A 46 10.94 -17.75 0.83
N LEU A 47 9.71 -17.89 1.35
CA LEU A 47 9.19 -17.09 2.47
C LEU A 47 9.99 -17.30 3.77
N ASP A 48 10.60 -18.47 3.92
CA ASP A 48 11.53 -18.80 5.01
C ASP A 48 12.70 -17.81 5.12
N ARG A 49 13.17 -17.25 3.98
CA ARG A 49 14.23 -16.24 3.97
C ARG A 49 13.80 -14.93 4.63
N PHE A 50 12.54 -14.55 4.47
CA PHE A 50 11.97 -13.38 5.13
C PHE A 50 11.84 -13.62 6.64
N LEU A 51 11.28 -14.76 7.04
CA LEU A 51 11.15 -15.14 8.46
C LEU A 51 12.50 -15.22 9.17
N SER A 52 13.50 -15.80 8.50
CA SER A 52 14.88 -15.83 9.00
C SER A 52 15.46 -14.43 9.20
N ALA A 53 15.23 -13.51 8.25
CA ALA A 53 15.67 -12.13 8.37
C ALA A 53 15.00 -11.38 9.54
N LEU A 54 13.70 -11.63 9.82
CA LEU A 54 13.03 -11.08 11.00
C LEU A 54 13.65 -11.59 12.30
N GLY A 55 14.03 -12.86 12.36
CA GLY A 55 14.64 -13.50 13.52
C GLY A 55 16.01 -12.94 13.92
N GLU A 56 16.66 -12.15 13.07
CA GLU A 56 17.93 -11.50 13.36
C GLU A 56 17.80 -10.22 14.19
N GLY A 57 16.58 -9.75 14.47
CA GLY A 57 16.36 -8.58 15.33
C GLY A 57 16.80 -7.24 14.73
N ARG A 58 17.03 -7.19 13.40
CA ARG A 58 17.44 -6.00 12.66
C ARG A 58 16.28 -5.43 11.86
N PRO A 59 16.24 -4.11 11.58
CA PRO A 59 15.25 -3.54 10.67
C PRO A 59 15.27 -4.25 9.31
N VAL A 60 14.09 -4.57 8.77
CA VAL A 60 13.95 -5.29 7.49
C VAL A 60 13.26 -4.39 6.47
N THR A 61 13.88 -4.26 5.30
CA THR A 61 13.29 -3.64 4.12
C THR A 61 12.98 -4.71 3.09
N VAL A 62 11.73 -4.83 2.68
CA VAL A 62 11.30 -5.72 1.59
C VAL A 62 11.06 -4.90 0.33
N ALA A 63 11.75 -5.24 -0.75
CA ALA A 63 11.63 -4.55 -2.03
C ALA A 63 10.40 -5.01 -2.84
N CYS A 64 9.24 -5.06 -2.18
CA CYS A 64 7.94 -5.37 -2.77
C CYS A 64 6.84 -4.64 -2.01
N THR A 65 5.90 -4.00 -2.73
CA THR A 65 4.68 -3.42 -2.11
C THR A 65 3.43 -4.23 -2.39
N GLN A 66 3.38 -5.01 -3.48
CA GLN A 66 2.18 -5.82 -3.81
C GLN A 66 1.87 -6.85 -2.73
N GLU A 67 2.91 -7.53 -2.24
CA GLU A 67 2.79 -8.60 -1.24
C GLU A 67 3.05 -8.09 0.19
N ALA A 68 3.01 -6.77 0.40
CA ALA A 68 3.14 -6.18 1.74
C ALA A 68 2.11 -6.76 2.74
N PRO A 69 0.82 -6.99 2.38
CA PRO A 69 -0.14 -7.62 3.29
C PRO A 69 0.30 -9.00 3.78
N LEU A 70 0.87 -9.83 2.90
CA LEU A 70 1.41 -11.14 3.27
C LEU A 70 2.57 -10.99 4.26
N PHE A 71 3.58 -10.19 3.93
CA PHE A 71 4.75 -10.02 4.79
C PHE A 71 4.40 -9.41 6.16
N THR A 72 3.44 -8.48 6.21
CA THR A 72 2.92 -7.95 7.48
C THR A 72 2.24 -9.04 8.29
N GLN A 73 1.36 -9.84 7.69
CA GLN A 73 0.69 -10.94 8.37
C GLN A 73 1.70 -11.96 8.93
N GLU A 74 2.71 -12.33 8.15
CA GLU A 74 3.74 -13.28 8.59
C GLU A 74 4.64 -12.71 9.68
N ALA A 75 4.96 -11.40 9.63
CA ALA A 75 5.69 -10.73 10.69
C ALA A 75 4.90 -10.68 12.00
N GLU A 76 3.59 -10.40 11.93
CA GLU A 76 2.68 -10.43 13.08
C GLU A 76 2.56 -11.84 13.66
N ALA A 77 2.39 -12.86 12.81
CA ALA A 77 2.32 -14.26 13.22
C ALA A 77 3.63 -14.74 13.89
N ALA A 78 4.77 -14.22 13.45
CA ALA A 78 6.08 -14.45 14.05
C ALA A 78 6.36 -13.59 15.29
N ALA A 79 5.42 -12.72 15.69
CA ALA A 79 5.59 -11.73 16.77
C ALA A 79 6.87 -10.89 16.62
N ALA A 80 7.21 -10.51 15.39
CA ALA A 80 8.42 -9.76 15.10
C ALA A 80 8.30 -8.29 15.57
N GLU A 81 9.24 -7.84 16.39
CA GLU A 81 9.28 -6.47 16.95
C GLU A 81 10.23 -5.53 16.18
N VAL A 82 10.67 -5.93 14.99
CA VAL A 82 11.61 -5.15 14.16
C VAL A 82 10.88 -4.18 13.23
N PRO A 83 11.46 -3.00 12.92
CA PRO A 83 10.89 -2.12 11.90
C PRO A 83 10.84 -2.82 10.54
N LEU A 84 9.65 -2.87 9.95
CA LEU A 84 9.39 -3.45 8.63
C LEU A 84 9.02 -2.33 7.65
N THR A 85 9.71 -2.26 6.51
CA THR A 85 9.49 -1.24 5.47
C THR A 85 9.34 -1.89 4.11
N PHE A 86 8.43 -1.36 3.29
CA PHE A 86 8.16 -1.88 1.94
C PHE A 86 8.53 -0.86 0.87
N VAL A 87 9.17 -1.31 -0.20
CA VAL A 87 9.66 -0.45 -1.28
C VAL A 87 9.25 -1.03 -2.62
N ASN A 88 8.62 -0.21 -3.48
CA ASN A 88 8.31 -0.63 -4.83
C ASN A 88 9.54 -0.45 -5.73
N ILE A 89 10.20 -1.55 -6.07
CA ILE A 89 11.24 -1.57 -7.13
C ILE A 89 10.76 -2.27 -8.40
N ARG A 90 9.60 -2.92 -8.39
CA ARG A 90 9.09 -3.71 -9.51
C ARG A 90 8.41 -2.80 -10.52
N GLU A 91 7.26 -2.22 -10.18
CA GLU A 91 6.55 -1.28 -11.05
C GLU A 91 7.33 0.00 -11.27
N HIS A 92 8.11 0.44 -10.28
CA HIS A 92 8.88 1.68 -10.38
C HIS A 92 10.23 1.52 -11.11
N ALA A 93 10.70 0.30 -11.36
CA ALA A 93 11.97 0.06 -12.06
C ALA A 93 12.02 -1.25 -12.85
N GLY A 94 11.82 -2.40 -12.20
CA GLY A 94 12.04 -3.73 -12.77
C GLY A 94 11.16 -4.13 -13.96
N TRP A 95 9.97 -3.55 -14.08
CA TRP A 95 9.07 -3.73 -15.22
C TRP A 95 9.06 -2.53 -16.20
N ALA A 96 9.96 -1.58 -16.02
CA ALA A 96 10.12 -0.47 -16.96
C ALA A 96 10.80 -0.95 -18.26
N LYS A 97 10.63 -0.19 -19.36
CA LYS A 97 11.32 -0.47 -20.63
C LYS A 97 12.84 -0.48 -20.46
N GLU A 98 13.35 0.36 -19.56
CA GLU A 98 14.77 0.52 -19.26
C GLU A 98 15.26 -0.39 -18.12
N ALA A 99 14.51 -1.43 -17.74
CA ALA A 99 14.78 -2.25 -16.54
C ALA A 99 16.24 -2.76 -16.42
N ARG A 100 16.86 -3.15 -17.54
CA ARG A 100 18.28 -3.61 -17.55
C ARG A 100 19.28 -2.55 -17.09
N GLN A 101 18.92 -1.27 -17.17
CA GLN A 101 19.72 -0.12 -16.75
C GLN A 101 19.23 0.46 -15.40
N ALA A 102 18.18 -0.13 -14.80
CA ALA A 102 17.50 0.44 -13.65
C ALA A 102 18.15 0.10 -12.30
N GLY A 103 19.26 -0.64 -12.26
CA GLY A 103 20.00 -0.97 -11.03
C GLY A 103 20.27 0.24 -10.12
N PRO A 104 20.82 1.36 -10.63
CA PRO A 104 21.00 2.59 -9.86
C PRO A 104 19.68 3.18 -9.32
N LYS A 105 18.58 3.09 -10.09
CA LYS A 105 17.26 3.55 -9.66
C LYS A 105 16.71 2.67 -8.53
N MET A 106 16.82 1.35 -8.65
CA MET A 106 16.40 0.41 -7.60
C MET A 106 17.21 0.65 -6.32
N ALA A 107 18.53 0.83 -6.42
CA ALA A 107 19.38 1.19 -5.29
C ALA A 107 18.94 2.51 -4.63
N ALA A 108 18.63 3.54 -5.43
CA ALA A 108 18.16 4.82 -4.92
C ALA A 108 16.79 4.72 -4.25
N LEU A 109 15.86 3.91 -4.77
CA LEU A 109 14.56 3.65 -4.14
C LEU A 109 14.72 2.96 -2.78
N LEU A 110 15.61 1.96 -2.71
CA LEU A 110 15.93 1.28 -1.45
C LEU A 110 16.58 2.21 -0.43
N ALA A 111 17.42 3.15 -0.88
CA ALA A 111 18.03 4.16 -0.02
C ALA A 111 16.99 5.18 0.48
N ALA A 112 16.14 5.68 -0.42
CA ALA A 112 15.08 6.63 -0.09
C ALA A 112 14.12 6.08 0.98
N ALA A 113 13.83 4.78 0.94
CA ALA A 113 12.99 4.13 1.95
C ALA A 113 13.64 4.02 3.33
N ALA A 114 14.97 4.16 3.43
CA ALA A 114 15.67 4.19 4.72
C ALA A 114 15.65 5.58 5.36
N VAL A 115 15.22 6.61 4.62
CA VAL A 115 15.10 7.98 5.12
C VAL A 115 13.83 8.06 5.98
N PRO A 116 13.93 8.42 7.27
CA PRO A 116 12.76 8.64 8.10
C PRO A 116 11.88 9.72 7.50
N ALA A 117 10.60 9.41 7.27
CA ALA A 117 9.62 10.41 6.88
C ALA A 117 9.27 11.29 8.09
N GLU A 118 9.06 12.58 7.87
CA GLU A 118 8.45 13.44 8.89
C GLU A 118 7.03 12.95 9.20
N ALA A 119 6.62 13.07 10.46
CA ALA A 119 5.27 12.71 10.87
C ALA A 119 4.27 13.55 10.08
N THR A 120 3.40 12.88 9.30
CA THR A 120 2.33 13.57 8.58
C THR A 120 1.33 14.07 9.61
N PRO A 121 0.99 15.38 9.62
CA PRO A 121 0.01 15.90 10.56
C PRO A 121 -1.33 15.22 10.31
N LEU A 122 -1.89 14.61 11.35
CA LEU A 122 -3.24 14.07 11.30
C LEU A 122 -4.22 15.23 11.39
N VAL A 123 -5.06 15.36 10.36
CA VAL A 123 -6.18 16.31 10.37
C VAL A 123 -7.42 15.52 10.77
N PRO A 124 -7.98 15.72 11.98
CA PRO A 124 -9.21 15.06 12.36
C PRO A 124 -10.34 15.60 11.49
N LEU A 125 -11.01 14.71 10.76
CA LEU A 125 -12.24 15.00 10.03
C LEU A 125 -13.41 14.41 10.81
N LYS A 126 -14.39 15.25 11.12
CA LYS A 126 -15.66 14.83 11.70
C LYS A 126 -16.74 14.97 10.62
N SER A 127 -17.49 13.90 10.39
CA SER A 127 -18.70 13.95 9.57
C SER A 127 -19.88 14.35 10.45
N GLU A 128 -20.69 15.30 10.00
CA GLU A 128 -21.96 15.66 10.63
C GLU A 128 -23.13 14.79 10.11
N GLY A 129 -22.85 13.76 9.29
CA GLY A 129 -23.87 12.82 8.81
C GLY A 129 -24.72 13.32 7.63
N VAL A 130 -24.49 14.54 7.16
CA VAL A 130 -25.21 15.14 6.01
C VAL A 130 -24.70 14.55 4.70
N THR A 131 -25.61 13.99 3.89
CA THR A 131 -25.27 13.21 2.71
C THR A 131 -26.18 13.56 1.52
N LEU A 132 -25.56 13.87 0.38
CA LEU A 132 -26.25 14.04 -0.90
C LEU A 132 -26.16 12.75 -1.72
N VAL A 133 -27.30 12.17 -2.08
CA VAL A 133 -27.39 11.06 -3.04
C VAL A 133 -27.70 11.63 -4.42
N LEU A 134 -26.70 11.60 -5.30
CA LEU A 134 -26.81 12.06 -6.67
C LEU A 134 -27.09 10.87 -7.60
N GLY A 135 -28.15 10.93 -8.41
CA GLY A 135 -28.38 9.93 -9.44
C GLY A 135 -29.32 10.40 -10.54
N ARG A 136 -29.62 9.51 -11.49
CA ARG A 136 -30.40 9.84 -12.69
C ARG A 136 -31.84 9.33 -12.62
N ASP A 137 -32.12 8.38 -11.75
CA ASP A 137 -33.36 7.62 -11.72
C ASP A 137 -33.69 7.10 -10.30
N GLU A 138 -34.64 6.17 -10.21
CA GLU A 138 -35.12 5.54 -8.97
C GLU A 138 -34.02 4.86 -8.15
N ALA A 139 -32.88 4.47 -8.74
CA ALA A 139 -31.78 3.87 -7.99
C ALA A 139 -31.22 4.82 -6.92
N ALA A 140 -31.24 6.14 -7.18
CA ALA A 140 -30.82 7.15 -6.22
C ALA A 140 -31.73 7.15 -4.97
N ILE A 141 -33.03 7.03 -5.18
CA ILE A 141 -34.01 6.98 -4.09
C ILE A 141 -33.86 5.66 -3.32
N ALA A 142 -33.71 4.53 -4.02
CA ALA A 142 -33.51 3.23 -3.39
C ALA A 142 -32.22 3.19 -2.54
N ALA A 143 -31.16 3.86 -2.97
CA ALA A 143 -29.94 4.01 -2.18
C ALA A 143 -30.17 4.86 -0.92
N ALA A 144 -30.89 5.98 -1.05
CA ALA A 144 -31.26 6.84 0.08
C ALA A 144 -32.12 6.09 1.11
N GLU A 145 -33.11 5.31 0.68
CA GLU A 145 -33.96 4.49 1.56
C GLU A 145 -33.16 3.53 2.45
N ARG A 146 -32.06 2.98 1.94
CA ARG A 146 -31.20 2.06 2.70
C ARG A 146 -30.34 2.77 3.75
N LEU A 147 -30.21 4.08 3.68
CA LEU A 147 -29.32 4.89 4.49
C LEU A 147 -30.05 5.82 5.47
N LYS A 148 -31.37 6.01 5.31
CA LYS A 148 -32.16 7.04 6.00
C LYS A 148 -32.12 6.97 7.52
N ASP A 149 -31.95 5.77 8.09
CA ASP A 149 -31.90 5.60 9.56
C ASP A 149 -30.56 6.01 10.17
N LYS A 150 -29.55 6.33 9.34
CA LYS A 150 -28.17 6.59 9.78
C LYS A 150 -27.61 7.95 9.34
N LEU A 151 -28.18 8.57 8.32
CA LEU A 151 -27.65 9.78 7.68
C LEU A 151 -28.77 10.78 7.43
N ASP A 152 -28.42 12.07 7.43
CA ASP A 152 -29.30 13.14 7.00
C ASP A 152 -29.20 13.26 5.47
N LEU A 153 -30.26 12.87 4.77
CA LEU A 153 -30.22 12.61 3.33
C LEU A 153 -30.88 13.74 2.54
N THR A 154 -30.29 14.04 1.38
CA THR A 154 -30.97 14.76 0.28
C THR A 154 -30.70 14.00 -1.01
N VAL A 155 -31.73 13.79 -1.83
CA VAL A 155 -31.59 13.19 -3.16
C VAL A 155 -31.66 14.27 -4.22
N LEU A 156 -30.71 14.28 -5.15
CA LEU A 156 -30.75 15.11 -6.36
C LEU A 156 -30.81 14.20 -7.59
N LEU A 157 -31.94 14.27 -8.30
CA LEU A 157 -32.20 13.55 -9.54
C LEU A 157 -31.84 14.42 -10.74
N THR A 158 -30.81 14.02 -11.48
CA THR A 158 -30.32 14.76 -12.66
C THR A 158 -30.82 14.20 -13.99
N GLY A 159 -31.62 13.13 -13.95
CA GLY A 159 -32.22 12.55 -15.13
C GLY A 159 -33.58 13.15 -15.48
N THR A 160 -33.96 13.01 -16.75
CA THR A 160 -35.24 13.48 -17.28
C THR A 160 -36.34 12.43 -17.19
N GLU A 161 -35.97 11.17 -16.90
CA GLU A 161 -36.91 10.06 -16.87
C GLU A 161 -37.97 10.25 -15.76
N PRO A 162 -39.20 9.78 -15.98
CA PRO A 162 -40.19 9.70 -14.92
C PRO A 162 -39.69 8.79 -13.79
N VAL A 163 -39.90 9.23 -12.54
CA VAL A 163 -39.53 8.48 -11.34
C VAL A 163 -40.78 8.45 -10.46
N THR A 164 -41.12 7.27 -9.96
CA THR A 164 -42.27 7.08 -9.08
C THR A 164 -42.03 7.78 -7.74
N PRO A 165 -42.87 8.74 -7.31
CA PRO A 165 -42.72 9.37 -6.01
C PRO A 165 -42.85 8.35 -4.87
N PRO A 166 -42.00 8.42 -3.83
CA PRO A 166 -42.15 7.55 -2.66
C PRO A 166 -43.44 7.87 -1.89
N ARG A 167 -43.94 6.87 -1.17
CA ARG A 167 -45.22 6.98 -0.43
C ARG A 167 -45.14 7.93 0.77
N SER A 168 -43.96 8.11 1.34
CA SER A 168 -43.65 9.02 2.45
C SER A 168 -42.47 9.91 2.08
N ALA A 169 -42.51 11.17 2.53
CA ALA A 169 -41.42 12.12 2.33
C ALA A 169 -40.49 12.14 3.55
N GLU A 170 -39.63 11.13 3.67
CA GLU A 170 -38.68 11.01 4.79
C GLU A 170 -37.38 11.79 4.57
N PHE A 171 -37.08 12.16 3.32
CA PHE A 171 -35.97 13.02 2.94
C PHE A 171 -36.32 13.83 1.67
N PRO A 172 -35.69 14.99 1.43
CA PRO A 172 -35.93 15.79 0.24
C PRO A 172 -35.48 15.09 -1.05
N ILE A 173 -36.29 15.18 -2.10
CA ILE A 173 -35.96 14.74 -3.46
C ILE A 173 -36.09 15.95 -4.39
N LEU A 174 -34.97 16.34 -4.99
CA LEU A 174 -34.81 17.52 -5.86
C LEU A 174 -34.52 17.09 -7.30
N ARG A 175 -34.80 17.97 -8.27
CA ARG A 175 -34.46 17.82 -9.68
C ARG A 175 -33.70 19.04 -10.18
#